data_AF-A0A3D5JWT6-F1
#
_entry.id   AF-A0A3D5JWT6-F1
#
_cell.length_a   1.000
_cell.length_b   1.000
_cell.length_c   1.000
_cell.angle_alpha   90.00
_cell.angle_beta   90.00
_cell.angle_gamma   90.00
#
_symmetry.space_group_name_H-M   'P 1'
#
loop_
_entity.id
_entity.type
_entity.pdbx_description
1 polymer ?
#
loop_
_entity_poly.entity_id
_entity_poly.type
_entity_poly.pdbx_seq_one_letter_code
_entity_poly.pdbx_strand_id
1 'polypeptide(L)'
;PSSIFVFLGEHPDTINDGYYMNRFHEYKWGNLPASYHNGATALSYADGHAATHRWKVTGEHGTIRLPVKGAVGEIVPAKPRTDFQWIIDHSSVLK
;
A
#
# COMPACT_ATOMS: atom_id res chain seq x y z
N PRO A 1 13.69 -12.05 7.23
CA PRO A 1 12.38 -12.38 6.62
C PRO A 1 11.17 -11.83 7.39
N SER A 2 11.26 -11.66 8.72
CA SER A 2 10.16 -11.16 9.56
C SER A 2 9.64 -9.78 9.16
N SER A 3 10.44 -8.91 8.53
CA SER A 3 9.98 -7.60 8.08
C SER A 3 9.37 -7.59 6.66
N ILE A 4 9.34 -8.73 5.96
CA ILE A 4 8.85 -8.82 4.58
C ILE A 4 7.39 -9.25 4.59
N PHE A 5 6.50 -8.41 4.07
CA PHE A 5 5.08 -8.76 3.94
C PHE A 5 4.84 -9.72 2.77
N VAL A 6 3.78 -10.51 2.88
CA VAL A 6 3.32 -11.46 1.85
C VAL A 6 1.94 -11.07 1.34
N PHE A 7 1.01 -10.75 2.24
CA PHE A 7 -0.31 -10.24 1.90
C PHE A 7 -0.54 -8.87 2.53
N LEU A 8 -1.23 -8.00 1.80
CA LEU A 8 -1.87 -6.80 2.31
C LEU A 8 -3.16 -6.53 1.53
N GLY A 9 -4.05 -5.74 2.13
CA GLY A 9 -5.24 -5.26 1.42
C GLY A 9 -4.90 -4.16 0.42
N GLU A 10 -5.52 -4.21 -0.76
CA GLU A 10 -5.50 -3.15 -1.76
C GLU A 10 -6.74 -2.23 -1.62
N HIS A 11 -6.55 -0.95 -1.91
CA HIS A 11 -7.60 0.06 -1.95
C HIS A 11 -8.49 -0.12 -3.21
N PRO A 12 -9.82 0.07 -3.10
CA PRO A 12 -10.79 -0.24 -4.15
C PRO A 12 -10.67 0.70 -5.35
N ASP A 13 -10.10 1.88 -5.14
CA ASP A 13 -9.81 2.81 -6.23
C ASP A 13 -8.74 2.25 -7.17
N THR A 14 -7.88 1.33 -6.73
CA THR A 14 -6.86 0.73 -7.58
C THR A 14 -7.06 -0.76 -7.81
N ILE A 15 -7.94 -1.42 -7.05
CA ILE A 15 -8.17 -2.86 -7.12
C ILE A 15 -8.56 -3.28 -8.54
N ASN A 16 -7.66 -4.00 -9.19
CA ASN A 16 -7.81 -4.39 -10.59
C ASN A 16 -7.39 -5.84 -10.84
N ASP A 17 -6.48 -6.36 -10.00
CA ASP A 17 -5.82 -7.64 -10.20
C ASP A 17 -5.91 -8.51 -8.93
N GLY A 18 -5.57 -9.79 -9.07
CA GLY A 18 -5.55 -10.75 -7.94
C GLY A 18 -4.28 -10.70 -7.07
N TYR A 19 -3.45 -9.66 -7.21
CA TYR A 19 -2.16 -9.51 -6.52
C TYR A 19 -1.82 -8.03 -6.31
N TYR A 20 -1.01 -7.74 -5.29
CA TYR A 20 -0.50 -6.40 -5.03
C TYR A 20 0.89 -6.22 -5.64
N MET A 21 1.08 -5.18 -6.44
CA MET A 21 2.39 -4.79 -6.96
C MET A 21 2.53 -3.27 -7.11
N ASN A 22 3.77 -2.79 -7.06
CA ASN A 22 4.09 -1.44 -7.47
C ASN A 22 5.44 -1.44 -8.19
N ARG A 23 5.62 -0.51 -9.12
CA ARG A 23 6.93 -0.28 -9.76
C ARG A 23 7.73 0.65 -8.88
N PHE A 24 8.69 0.12 -8.12
CA PHE A 24 9.40 0.91 -7.11
C PHE A 24 10.29 2.04 -7.65
N HIS A 25 10.60 2.06 -8.95
CA HIS A 25 11.29 3.18 -9.60
C HIS A 25 10.34 4.31 -10.04
N GLU A 26 9.03 4.11 -9.94
CA GLU A 26 7.99 5.08 -10.23
C GLU A 26 7.26 5.45 -8.94
N TYR A 27 7.40 6.70 -8.46
CA TYR A 27 6.76 7.15 -7.21
C TYR A 27 5.26 7.45 -7.40
N LYS A 28 4.51 6.41 -7.72
CA LYS A 28 3.06 6.39 -7.90
C LYS A 28 2.53 5.03 -7.46
N TRP A 29 1.36 5.04 -6.85
CA TRP A 29 0.61 3.85 -6.53
C TRP A 29 -0.08 3.33 -7.79
N GLY A 30 0.39 2.18 -8.29
CA GLY A 30 -0.36 1.36 -9.24
C GLY A 30 -1.39 0.50 -8.51
N ASN A 31 -0.98 -0.10 -7.39
CA ASN A 31 -1.87 -0.66 -6.39
C ASN A 31 -1.69 0.11 -5.08
N LEU A 32 -2.66 0.94 -4.72
CA LEU A 32 -2.67 1.71 -3.48
C LEU A 32 -3.03 0.77 -2.30
N PRO A 33 -2.27 0.74 -1.19
CA PRO A 33 -2.64 -0.11 -0.07
C PRO A 33 -3.90 0.40 0.63
N ALA A 34 -4.71 -0.53 1.14
CA ALA A 34 -5.93 -0.22 1.87
C ALA A 34 -5.64 0.54 3.18
N SER A 35 -6.60 1.36 3.61
CA SER A 35 -6.48 2.19 4.83
C SER A 35 -7.70 2.10 5.76
N TYR A 36 -8.48 1.01 5.65
CA TYR A 36 -9.79 0.84 6.29
C TYR A 36 -9.80 0.70 7.81
N HIS A 37 -8.65 0.40 8.43
CA HIS A 37 -8.57 0.19 9.88
C HIS A 37 -8.08 1.44 10.59
N ASN A 38 -8.86 2.52 10.52
CA ASN A 38 -8.47 3.84 11.05
C ASN A 38 -7.14 4.33 10.44
N GLY A 39 -7.04 4.31 9.10
CA GLY A 39 -5.81 4.68 8.40
C GLY A 39 -4.73 3.59 8.45
N ALA A 40 -5.08 2.34 8.77
CA ALA A 40 -4.16 1.22 8.81
C ALA A 40 -4.56 0.09 7.85
N THR A 41 -3.60 -0.78 7.55
CA THR A 41 -3.77 -2.05 6.86
C THR A 41 -3.36 -3.21 7.76
N ALA A 42 -3.91 -4.39 7.50
CA ALA A 42 -3.42 -5.65 8.06
C ALA A 42 -2.42 -6.28 7.07
N LEU A 43 -1.31 -6.80 7.60
CA LEU A 43 -0.30 -7.51 6.83
C LEU A 43 -0.05 -8.89 7.43
N SER A 44 0.24 -9.85 6.57
CA SER A 44 0.91 -11.10 6.96
C SER A 44 2.36 -11.08 6.48
N TYR A 45 3.26 -11.72 7.22
CA TYR A 45 4.70 -11.68 6.98
C TYR A 45 5.26 -13.05 6.60
N ALA A 46 6.45 -13.03 6.00
CA ALA A 46 7.09 -14.24 5.47
C ALA A 46 7.51 -15.26 6.53
N ASP A 47 7.56 -14.87 7.81
CA ASP A 47 7.79 -15.76 8.95
C ASP A 47 6.49 -16.30 9.59
N GLY A 48 5.33 -15.96 9.01
CA GLY A 48 4.02 -16.45 9.43
C GLY A 48 3.26 -15.59 10.43
N HIS A 49 3.83 -14.49 10.93
CA HIS A 49 3.09 -13.59 11.83
C HIS A 49 2.19 -12.63 11.06
N ALA A 50 1.29 -11.97 11.78
CA ALA A 50 0.47 -10.89 11.28
C ALA A 50 0.62 -9.65 12.15
N ALA A 51 0.62 -8.47 11.53
CA ALA A 51 0.64 -7.19 12.23
C ALA A 51 -0.15 -6.15 11.45
N THR A 52 -0.47 -5.04 12.11
CA THR A 52 -1.08 -3.88 11.44
C THR A 52 -0.05 -2.79 11.24
N HIS A 53 -0.10 -2.12 10.09
CA HIS A 53 0.68 -0.91 9.85
C HIS A 53 -0.26 0.27 9.63
N ARG A 54 -0.01 1.37 10.37
CA ARG A 54 -0.74 2.62 10.22
C ARG A 54 0.02 3.56 9.30
N TRP A 55 -0.65 3.98 8.23
CA TRP A 55 -0.14 4.93 7.26
C TRP A 55 0.02 6.32 7.87
N LYS A 56 0.84 7.15 7.22
CA LYS A 56 1.14 8.51 7.69
C LYS A 56 0.63 9.57 6.74
N VAL A 57 0.43 9.24 5.47
CA VAL A 57 0.16 10.22 4.42
C VAL A 57 -1.34 10.41 4.23
N THR A 58 -1.82 11.63 4.49
CA THR A 58 -3.21 12.09 4.31
C THR A 58 -3.31 13.16 3.22
N GLY A 59 -4.53 13.53 2.81
CA GLY A 59 -4.77 14.65 1.88
C GLY A 59 -4.98 14.21 0.43
N GLU A 60 -4.78 15.12 -0.51
CA GLU A 60 -5.07 14.92 -1.96
C GLU A 60 -4.35 13.70 -2.56
N HIS A 61 -3.19 13.34 -2.03
CA HIS A 61 -2.39 12.17 -2.44
C HIS A 61 -2.20 11.18 -1.27
N GLY A 62 -3.12 11.24 -0.30
CA GLY A 62 -3.12 10.41 0.90
C GLY A 62 -3.17 8.92 0.58
N THR A 63 -2.29 8.14 1.21
CA THR A 63 -2.48 6.69 1.37
C THR A 63 -3.69 6.41 2.26
N ILE A 64 -3.92 7.29 3.25
CA ILE A 64 -5.18 7.34 3.99
C ILE A 64 -6.18 8.16 3.16
N ARG A 65 -7.16 7.47 2.58
CA ARG A 65 -8.25 8.10 1.82
C ARG A 65 -9.51 7.24 1.85
N LEU A 66 -10.63 7.87 1.52
CA LEU A 66 -11.90 7.17 1.33
C LEU A 66 -12.01 6.67 -0.11
N PRO A 67 -12.72 5.56 -0.35
CA PRO A 67 -13.06 5.10 -1.69
C PRO A 67 -13.81 6.16 -2.50
N VAL A 68 -13.43 6.30 -3.78
CA VAL A 68 -14.11 7.17 -4.74
C VAL A 68 -14.90 6.31 -5.72
N LYS A 69 -16.19 6.59 -5.82
CA LYS A 69 -17.08 5.83 -6.72
C LYS A 69 -16.61 5.98 -8.17
N GLY A 70 -16.31 4.84 -8.81
CA GLY A 70 -15.88 4.79 -10.21
C GLY A 70 -14.39 5.04 -10.44
N ALA A 71 -13.58 5.12 -9.38
CA ALA A 71 -12.15 5.36 -9.49
C ALA A 71 -11.31 4.11 -9.84
N VAL A 72 -11.92 2.93 -10.00
CA VAL A 72 -11.22 1.66 -10.24
C VAL A 72 -10.14 1.80 -11.32
N GLY A 73 -8.90 1.47 -10.95
CA GLY A 73 -7.72 1.59 -11.81
C GLY A 73 -7.07 2.97 -11.81
N GLU A 74 -7.39 3.83 -10.84
CA GLU A 74 -6.72 5.13 -10.65
C GLU A 74 -5.22 4.95 -10.41
N ILE A 75 -4.41 5.91 -10.87
CA ILE A 75 -3.00 6.01 -10.50
C ILE A 75 -2.85 7.16 -9.52
N VAL A 76 -2.48 6.86 -8.28
CA VAL A 76 -2.34 7.87 -7.22
C VAL A 76 -0.88 8.28 -7.06
N PRO A 77 -0.51 9.56 -7.16
CA PRO A 77 0.87 10.00 -6.89
C PRO A 77 1.32 9.63 -5.47
N ALA A 78 2.54 9.10 -5.31
CA ALA A 78 3.10 8.79 -3.99
C ALA A 78 3.80 10.03 -3.40
N LYS A 79 3.01 11.02 -2.97
CA LYS A 79 3.50 12.31 -2.48
C LYS A 79 2.82 12.73 -1.17
N PRO A 80 3.57 12.88 -0.05
CA PRO A 80 4.97 12.49 0.15
C PRO A 80 5.22 10.99 -0.01
N ARG A 81 6.49 10.62 -0.21
CA ARG A 81 6.94 9.24 -0.47
C ARG A 81 6.99 8.35 0.79
N THR A 82 6.62 8.87 1.96
CA THR A 82 6.84 8.21 3.26
C THR A 82 6.26 6.80 3.31
N ASP A 83 4.99 6.63 2.95
CA ASP A 83 4.33 5.31 3.00
C ASP A 83 4.80 4.40 1.83
N PHE A 84 5.14 5.00 0.69
CA PHE A 84 5.71 4.27 -0.46
C PHE A 84 7.09 3.70 -0.15
N GLN A 85 7.93 4.47 0.51
CA GLN A 85 9.24 4.02 0.97
C GLN A 85 9.09 2.92 2.02
N TRP A 86 8.11 3.02 2.92
CA TRP A 86 7.85 1.96 3.90
C TRP A 86 7.53 0.63 3.21
N ILE A 87 6.70 0.63 2.15
CA ILE A 87 6.43 -0.58 1.35
C ILE A 87 7.72 -1.13 0.72
N ILE A 88 8.56 -0.28 0.12
CA ILE A 88 9.84 -0.71 -0.46
C ILE A 88 10.71 -1.40 0.62
N ASP A 89 10.85 -0.77 1.78
CA ASP A 89 11.72 -1.25 2.87
C ASP A 89 11.28 -2.59 3.46
N HIS A 90 9.98 -2.91 3.33
CA HIS A 90 9.31 -4.12 3.82
C HIS A 90 8.92 -5.09 2.69
N SER A 91 9.43 -4.87 1.47
CA SER A 91 9.26 -5.76 0.34
C SER A 91 10.45 -6.71 0.17
N SER A 92 10.34 -7.65 -0.76
CA SER A 92 11.41 -8.57 -1.15
C SER A 92 12.44 -7.97 -2.12
N VAL A 93 12.40 -6.65 -2.39
CA VAL A 93 13.37 -6.00 -3.28
C VAL A 93 14.80 -6.18 -2.74
N LEU A 94 15.75 -6.46 -3.62
CA LEU A 94 17.17 -6.53 -3.26
C LEU A 94 17.67 -5.13 -2.89
N LYS A 95 18.42 -5.04 -1.79
CA LYS A 95 19.01 -3.80 -1.27
C LYS A 95 20.48 -3.72 -1.63
#